data_AF-A0AA96HMT7-F1
#
_entry.id   AF-A0AA96HMT7-F1
#
_cell.length_a   1.000
_cell.length_b   1.000
_cell.length_c   1.000
_cell.angle_alpha   90.00
_cell.angle_beta   90.00
_cell.angle_gamma   90.00
#
_symmetry.space_group_name_H-M   'P 1'
#
loop_
_entity.id
_entity.type
_entity.pdbx_description
1 polymer ?
#
loop_
_entity_poly.entity_id
_entity_poly.type
_entity_poly.pdbx_seq_one_letter_code
_entity_poly.pdbx_strand_id
1 'polypeptide(L)'
;MPTALEEVQLATQHTSYSNRLPSNIANSNLDKKKIIKIVRHLRDDLSRIFPNELMPSSWIIRCLIESCYTESHGLSWQASVLHILRSVSENTASRYGVNTVFFQEDGVTPLFPNKEDFSPSHAHTFANLAHKYLKLQQQNQDITKYLYQTSNP
;
A
#
# COMPACT_ATOMS: atom_id res chain seq x y z
N MET A 1 60.45 -16.53 -26.06
CA MET A 1 60.65 -17.82 -25.36
C MET A 1 59.92 -17.74 -24.03
N PRO A 2 58.69 -18.25 -23.89
CA PRO A 2 57.98 -18.28 -22.62
C PRO A 2 58.20 -19.62 -21.91
N THR A 3 58.62 -19.58 -20.65
CA THR A 3 58.81 -20.76 -19.80
C THR A 3 57.63 -20.85 -18.81
N ALA A 4 57.12 -22.06 -18.65
CA ALA A 4 55.95 -22.41 -17.86
C ALA A 4 56.31 -22.91 -16.45
N LEU A 5 55.33 -22.82 -15.51
CA LEU A 5 55.19 -23.58 -14.24
C LEU A 5 56.22 -23.19 -13.16
N GLU A 6 55.99 -22.99 -11.85
CA GLU A 6 55.00 -23.27 -10.78
C GLU A 6 54.99 -22.02 -9.86
N GLU A 7 53.95 -21.63 -9.13
CA GLU A 7 53.53 -22.23 -7.86
C GLU A 7 52.13 -21.73 -7.47
N VAL A 8 51.43 -22.63 -6.80
CA VAL A 8 50.06 -22.55 -6.34
C VAL A 8 50.07 -22.32 -4.83
N GLN A 9 49.07 -21.57 -4.35
CA GLN A 9 48.46 -21.53 -3.00
C GLN A 9 48.62 -20.28 -2.13
N LEU A 10 47.49 -20.03 -1.45
CA LEU A 10 47.28 -19.22 -0.24
C LEU A 10 47.11 -17.71 -0.44
N ALA A 11 45.87 -17.31 -0.73
CA ALA A 11 44.97 -16.78 0.31
C ALA A 11 43.72 -16.16 -0.34
N THR A 12 42.76 -17.01 -0.68
CA THR A 12 41.38 -16.59 -0.93
C THR A 12 40.79 -16.13 0.40
N GLN A 13 41.02 -14.87 0.77
CA GLN A 13 40.25 -14.23 1.83
C GLN A 13 38.84 -13.97 1.31
N HIS A 14 37.97 -14.93 1.58
CA HIS A 14 36.53 -14.78 1.57
C HIS A 14 36.12 -13.67 2.54
N THR A 15 36.06 -12.42 2.08
CA THR A 15 35.25 -11.40 2.76
C THR A 15 33.83 -11.53 2.24
N SER A 16 33.11 -12.51 2.79
CA SER A 16 31.66 -12.63 2.64
C SER A 16 31.00 -11.46 3.37
N TYR A 17 30.84 -10.32 2.70
CA TYR A 17 29.95 -9.25 3.16
C TYR A 17 28.52 -9.76 3.05
N SER A 18 28.08 -10.44 4.10
CA SER A 18 26.68 -10.76 4.34
C SER A 18 25.95 -9.43 4.56
N ASN A 19 25.44 -8.87 3.46
CA ASN A 19 24.45 -7.79 3.46
C ASN A 19 23.15 -8.31 4.08
N ARG A 20 23.14 -8.52 5.40
CA ARG A 20 21.89 -8.61 6.16
C ARG A 20 21.32 -7.20 6.22
N LEU A 21 20.45 -6.89 5.25
CA LEU A 21 19.54 -5.75 5.35
C LEU A 21 18.87 -5.80 6.74
N PRO A 22 18.76 -4.65 7.45
CA PRO A 22 18.18 -4.63 8.78
C PRO A 22 16.74 -5.15 8.71
N SER A 23 16.45 -6.14 9.56
CA SER A 23 15.19 -6.89 9.66
C SER A 23 13.93 -6.02 9.77
N ASN A 24 14.07 -4.75 10.16
CA ASN A 24 12.98 -3.78 10.22
C ASN A 24 12.44 -3.39 8.83
N ILE A 25 13.29 -3.31 7.79
CA ILE A 25 12.87 -2.93 6.43
C ILE A 25 12.08 -4.07 5.74
N ALA A 26 12.39 -5.32 6.09
CA ALA A 26 11.67 -6.47 5.55
C ALA A 26 10.22 -6.54 6.07
N ASN A 27 10.01 -6.17 7.34
CA ASN A 27 8.69 -6.16 7.97
C ASN A 27 7.80 -5.03 7.43
N SER A 28 8.34 -3.82 7.24
CA SER A 28 7.55 -2.70 6.72
C SER A 28 7.09 -2.91 5.27
N ASN A 29 7.95 -3.50 4.44
CA ASN A 29 7.57 -3.88 3.08
C ASN A 29 6.49 -4.98 3.02
N LEU A 30 6.50 -5.90 3.98
CA LEU A 30 5.48 -6.94 4.08
C LEU A 30 4.11 -6.34 4.42
N ASP A 31 4.07 -5.38 5.34
CA ASP A 31 2.82 -4.74 5.76
C ASP A 31 2.23 -3.84 4.68
N LYS A 32 3.07 -3.08 3.97
CA LYS A 32 2.63 -2.31 2.79
C LYS A 32 2.01 -3.20 1.71
N LYS A 33 2.63 -4.34 1.39
CA LYS A 33 2.09 -5.32 0.42
C LYS A 33 0.73 -5.88 0.86
N LYS A 34 0.54 -6.12 2.16
CA LYS A 34 -0.77 -6.56 2.70
C LYS A 34 -1.82 -5.46 2.52
N ILE A 35 -1.48 -4.21 2.83
CA ILE A 35 -2.39 -3.06 2.65
C ILE A 35 -2.80 -2.92 1.18
N ILE A 36 -1.85 -3.01 0.24
CA ILE A 36 -2.16 -2.98 -1.20
C ILE A 36 -3.16 -4.07 -1.57
N LYS A 37 -2.97 -5.30 -1.08
CA LYS A 37 -3.91 -6.40 -1.33
C LYS A 37 -5.30 -6.11 -0.76
N ILE A 38 -5.37 -5.61 0.48
CA ILE A 38 -6.64 -5.26 1.14
C ILE A 38 -7.38 -4.17 0.33
N VAL A 39 -6.69 -3.09 -0.04
CA VAL A 39 -7.30 -1.99 -0.81
C VAL A 39 -7.76 -2.45 -2.20
N ARG A 40 -7.04 -3.39 -2.84
CA ARG A 40 -7.50 -4.02 -4.08
C ARG A 40 -8.79 -4.82 -3.90
N HIS A 41 -8.91 -5.59 -2.82
CA HIS A 41 -10.16 -6.28 -2.50
C HIS A 41 -11.30 -5.30 -2.22
N LEU A 42 -11.04 -4.20 -1.50
CA LEU A 42 -12.03 -3.14 -1.32
C LEU A 42 -12.48 -2.56 -2.66
N ARG A 43 -11.56 -2.35 -3.60
CA ARG A 43 -11.90 -1.89 -4.95
C ARG A 43 -12.81 -2.87 -5.68
N ASP A 44 -12.53 -4.17 -5.60
CA ASP A 44 -13.35 -5.21 -6.24
C ASP A 44 -14.75 -5.34 -5.61
N ASP A 45 -14.89 -5.07 -4.31
CA ASP A 45 -16.19 -4.98 -3.64
C ASP A 45 -16.97 -3.74 -4.09
N LEU A 46 -16.30 -2.58 -4.08
CA LEU A 46 -16.92 -1.31 -4.45
C LEU A 46 -17.33 -1.26 -5.93
N SER A 47 -16.57 -1.87 -6.84
CA SER A 47 -16.95 -1.94 -8.26
C SER A 47 -18.26 -2.70 -8.48
N ARG A 48 -18.56 -3.68 -7.61
CA ARG A 48 -19.83 -4.43 -7.65
C ARG A 48 -20.98 -3.62 -7.06
N ILE A 49 -20.73 -2.80 -6.05
CA ILE A 49 -21.75 -1.99 -5.36
C ILE A 49 -22.05 -0.69 -6.14
N PHE A 50 -21.03 -0.07 -6.74
CA PHE A 50 -21.09 1.21 -7.43
C PHE A 50 -20.59 1.07 -8.88
N PRO A 51 -21.35 0.42 -9.77
CA PRO A 51 -20.88 0.09 -11.14
C PRO A 51 -20.65 1.31 -12.03
N ASN A 52 -21.22 2.46 -11.68
CA ASN A 52 -21.06 3.71 -12.44
C ASN A 52 -19.86 4.56 -12.00
N GLU A 53 -19.20 4.18 -10.89
CA GLU A 53 -18.06 4.91 -10.37
C GLU A 53 -16.77 4.38 -11.00
N LEU A 54 -15.91 5.27 -11.48
CA LEU A 54 -14.62 4.87 -12.03
C LEU A 54 -13.70 4.41 -10.89
N MET A 55 -13.28 3.15 -10.96
CA MET A 55 -12.42 2.54 -9.94
C MET A 55 -10.95 2.58 -10.34
N PRO A 56 -10.02 2.80 -9.40
CA PRO A 56 -8.60 2.81 -9.71
C PRO A 56 -8.13 1.41 -10.14
N SER A 57 -7.18 1.37 -11.06
CA SER A 57 -6.48 0.13 -11.41
C SER A 57 -5.54 -0.32 -10.29
N SER A 58 -5.02 -1.54 -10.41
CA SER A 58 -4.04 -2.05 -9.45
C SER A 58 -2.73 -1.24 -9.41
N TRP A 59 -2.36 -0.62 -10.53
CA TRP A 59 -1.20 0.26 -10.62
C TRP A 59 -1.45 1.59 -9.89
N ILE A 60 -2.61 2.23 -10.13
CA ILE A 60 -2.99 3.45 -9.42
C ILE A 60 -3.08 3.21 -7.91
N ILE A 61 -3.71 2.11 -7.47
CA ILE A 61 -3.78 1.75 -6.05
C ILE A 61 -2.38 1.67 -5.43
N ARG A 62 -1.42 1.07 -6.14
CA ARG A 62 -0.03 1.00 -5.65
C ARG A 62 0.57 2.38 -5.50
N CYS A 63 0.47 3.22 -6.53
CA CYS A 63 1.02 4.58 -6.51
C CYS A 63 0.41 5.43 -5.37
N LEU A 64 -0.91 5.35 -5.19
CA LEU A 64 -1.62 6.05 -4.09
C LEU A 64 -1.13 5.58 -2.72
N ILE A 65 -0.98 4.26 -2.53
CA ILE A 65 -0.53 3.71 -1.25
C ILE A 65 0.93 4.07 -1.00
N GLU A 66 1.82 3.89 -1.97
CA GLU A 66 3.24 4.27 -1.83
C GLU A 66 3.40 5.74 -1.45
N SER A 67 2.59 6.62 -2.04
CA SER A 67 2.62 8.06 -1.78
C SER A 67 2.11 8.45 -0.38
N CYS A 68 1.17 7.68 0.19
CA CYS A 68 0.55 7.96 1.49
C CYS A 68 1.01 7.03 2.61
N TYR A 69 1.84 6.05 2.32
CA TYR A 69 2.24 5.04 3.30
C TYR A 69 3.25 5.63 4.28
N THR A 70 2.85 5.68 5.54
CA THR A 70 3.72 5.93 6.67
C THR A 70 3.86 4.63 7.46
N GLU A 71 5.08 4.32 7.91
CA GLU A 71 5.30 3.12 8.73
C GLU A 71 4.47 3.21 10.02
N SER A 72 3.41 2.41 10.08
CA SER A 72 2.48 2.39 11.19
C SER A 72 2.90 1.33 12.21
N HIS A 73 3.89 1.63 13.04
CA HIS A 73 4.28 0.72 14.11
C HIS A 73 3.15 0.58 15.13
N GLY A 74 2.64 -0.64 15.31
CA GLY A 74 1.64 -0.97 16.34
C GLY A 74 0.18 -0.65 15.98
N LEU A 75 -0.12 -0.16 14.77
CA LEU A 75 -1.50 -0.03 14.31
C LEU A 75 -2.04 -1.37 13.79
N SER A 76 -3.34 -1.62 13.99
CA SER A 76 -4.02 -2.71 13.29
C SER A 76 -4.06 -2.42 11.79
N TRP A 77 -4.14 -3.47 10.96
CA TRP A 77 -4.20 -3.30 9.51
C TRP A 77 -5.38 -2.42 9.09
N GLN A 78 -6.52 -2.49 9.82
CA GLN A 78 -7.69 -1.66 9.56
C GLN A 78 -7.38 -0.19 9.79
N ALA A 79 -6.73 0.14 10.91
CA ALA A 79 -6.36 1.51 11.24
C ALA A 79 -5.39 2.08 10.21
N SER A 80 -4.40 1.29 9.77
CA SER A 80 -3.47 1.70 8.70
C SER A 80 -4.20 1.95 7.37
N VAL A 81 -5.12 1.06 6.96
CA VAL A 81 -5.92 1.26 5.74
C VAL A 81 -6.81 2.50 5.84
N LEU A 82 -7.51 2.70 6.96
CA LEU A 82 -8.34 3.89 7.18
C LEU A 82 -7.51 5.18 7.14
N HIS A 83 -6.32 5.18 7.77
CA HIS A 83 -5.41 6.31 7.76
C HIS A 83 -4.95 6.65 6.34
N ILE A 84 -4.55 5.64 5.55
CA ILE A 84 -4.13 5.83 4.16
C ILE A 84 -5.28 6.35 3.30
N LEU A 85 -6.47 5.75 3.39
CA LEU A 85 -7.64 6.20 2.63
C LEU A 85 -8.02 7.65 2.98
N ARG A 86 -7.92 8.02 4.26
CA ARG A 86 -8.12 9.40 4.69
C ARG A 86 -7.05 10.34 4.11
N SER A 87 -5.78 9.95 4.16
CA SER A 87 -4.68 10.74 3.57
C SER A 87 -4.89 10.93 2.07
N VAL A 88 -5.30 9.88 1.34
CA VAL A 88 -5.64 9.99 -0.08
C VAL A 88 -6.78 10.98 -0.29
N SER A 89 -7.88 10.91 0.48
CA SER A 89 -9.02 11.81 0.29
C SER A 89 -8.68 13.27 0.61
N GLU A 90 -7.92 13.52 1.68
CA GLU A 90 -7.49 14.87 2.07
C GLU A 90 -6.55 15.50 1.02
N ASN A 91 -5.57 14.74 0.52
CA ASN A 91 -4.61 15.25 -0.46
C ASN A 91 -5.20 15.40 -1.87
N THR A 92 -6.19 14.59 -2.24
CA THR A 92 -6.89 14.72 -3.53
C THR A 92 -7.92 15.84 -3.56
N ALA A 93 -8.42 16.28 -2.39
CA ALA A 93 -9.28 17.45 -2.27
C ALA A 93 -8.49 18.77 -2.43
N SER A 94 -7.20 18.77 -2.09
CA SER A 94 -6.33 19.94 -2.20
C SER A 94 -5.65 20.02 -3.57
N ARG A 95 -5.80 21.15 -4.28
CA ARG A 95 -5.07 21.38 -5.55
C ARG A 95 -3.55 21.27 -5.41
N TYR A 96 -3.02 21.64 -4.24
CA TYR A 96 -1.58 21.54 -3.97
C TYR A 96 -1.15 20.10 -3.70
N GLY A 97 -1.96 19.34 -2.94
CA GLY A 97 -1.65 17.96 -2.58
C GLY A 97 -1.51 17.04 -3.79
N VAL A 98 -2.36 17.24 -4.80
CA VAL A 98 -2.35 16.40 -6.02
C VAL A 98 -0.99 16.34 -6.71
N ASN A 99 -0.30 17.47 -6.84
CA ASN A 99 0.93 17.56 -7.64
C ASN A 99 2.21 17.27 -6.84
N THR A 100 2.14 17.33 -5.51
CA THR A 100 3.33 17.20 -4.64
C THR A 100 3.35 15.93 -3.82
N VAL A 101 2.24 15.20 -3.75
CA VAL A 101 2.12 14.00 -2.91
C VAL A 101 2.12 12.74 -3.75
N PHE A 102 1.40 12.73 -4.87
CA PHE A 102 1.18 11.49 -5.62
C PHE A 102 2.15 11.35 -6.78
N PHE A 103 2.98 10.31 -6.71
CA PHE A 103 3.97 9.98 -7.73
C PHE A 103 3.74 8.57 -8.28
N GLN A 104 4.28 8.32 -9.46
CA GLN A 104 4.39 6.98 -10.02
C GLN A 104 5.42 6.15 -9.24
N GLU A 105 5.60 4.89 -9.63
CA GLU A 105 6.53 3.97 -8.95
C GLU A 105 8.00 4.44 -8.98
N ASP A 106 8.36 5.38 -9.86
CA ASP A 106 9.69 5.99 -9.91
C ASP A 106 9.94 7.02 -8.80
N GLY A 107 8.88 7.46 -8.09
CA GLY A 107 8.95 8.47 -7.03
C GLY A 107 9.23 9.89 -7.52
N VAL A 108 9.24 10.15 -8.84
CA VAL A 108 9.60 11.44 -9.43
C VAL A 108 8.50 11.95 -10.35
N THR A 109 7.93 11.08 -11.18
CA THR A 109 6.88 11.46 -12.12
C THR A 109 5.55 11.60 -11.38
N PRO A 110 4.83 12.73 -11.52
CA PRO A 110 3.50 12.87 -10.92
C PRO A 110 2.53 11.77 -11.39
N LEU A 111 1.69 11.29 -10.47
CA LEU A 111 0.64 10.32 -10.78
C LEU A 111 -0.52 10.96 -11.58
N PHE A 112 -0.74 12.26 -11.39
CA PHE A 112 -1.81 12.99 -12.07
C PHE A 112 -1.22 14.11 -12.92
N PRO A 113 -1.75 14.33 -14.14
CA PRO A 113 -2.66 13.44 -14.88
C PRO A 113 -1.99 12.11 -15.27
N ASN A 114 -2.78 11.05 -15.52
CA ASN A 114 -2.30 9.75 -16.03
C ASN A 114 -3.03 9.35 -17.33
N LYS A 115 -2.63 8.21 -17.90
CA LYS A 115 -3.15 7.67 -19.17
C LYS A 115 -4.44 6.84 -19.03
N GLU A 116 -4.92 6.59 -17.81
CA GLU A 116 -6.06 5.69 -17.54
C GLU A 116 -7.39 6.44 -17.38
N ASP A 117 -7.48 7.71 -17.81
CA ASP A 117 -8.64 8.59 -17.59
C ASP A 117 -9.08 8.68 -16.10
N PHE A 118 -8.13 8.48 -15.19
CA PHE A 118 -8.37 8.47 -13.76
C PHE A 118 -7.86 9.75 -13.12
N SER A 119 -8.78 10.60 -12.65
CA SER A 119 -8.48 11.92 -12.10
C SER A 119 -8.33 11.92 -10.58
N PRO A 120 -7.80 13.00 -9.98
CA PRO A 120 -7.82 13.19 -8.53
C PRO A 120 -9.22 13.13 -7.92
N SER A 121 -10.25 13.56 -8.65
CA SER A 121 -11.65 13.47 -8.19
C SER A 121 -12.12 12.02 -8.06
N HIS A 122 -11.69 11.14 -8.98
CA HIS A 122 -11.99 9.71 -8.90
C HIS A 122 -11.26 9.08 -7.71
N ALA A 123 -9.99 9.44 -7.49
CA ALA A 123 -9.22 9.00 -6.32
C ALA A 123 -9.88 9.42 -5.00
N HIS A 124 -10.34 10.68 -4.90
CA HIS A 124 -11.07 11.20 -3.74
C HIS A 124 -12.35 10.41 -3.47
N THR A 125 -13.14 10.18 -4.52
CA THR A 125 -14.42 9.45 -4.44
C THR A 125 -14.20 8.01 -4.01
N PHE A 126 -13.27 7.30 -4.65
CA PHE A 126 -12.87 5.95 -4.26
C PHE A 126 -12.45 5.88 -2.79
N ALA A 127 -11.58 6.79 -2.34
CA ALA A 127 -11.08 6.81 -0.98
C ALA A 127 -12.21 7.00 0.05
N ASN A 128 -13.15 7.91 -0.22
CA ASN A 128 -14.31 8.14 0.64
C ASN A 128 -15.26 6.94 0.68
N LEU A 129 -15.53 6.31 -0.47
CA LEU A 129 -16.38 5.12 -0.56
C LEU A 129 -15.74 3.95 0.21
N ALA A 130 -14.45 3.68 0.00
CA ALA A 130 -13.73 2.63 0.70
C ALA A 130 -13.69 2.87 2.22
N HIS A 131 -13.47 4.11 2.65
CA HIS A 131 -13.45 4.47 4.06
C HIS A 131 -14.83 4.27 4.71
N LYS A 132 -15.92 4.67 4.04
CA LYS A 132 -17.29 4.43 4.52
C LYS A 132 -17.62 2.93 4.58
N TYR A 133 -17.29 2.19 3.53
CA TYR A 133 -17.54 0.75 3.45
C TYR A 133 -16.83 -0.01 4.58
N LEU A 134 -15.56 0.29 4.83
CA LEU A 134 -14.78 -0.37 5.89
C LEU A 134 -15.33 -0.05 7.29
N LYS A 135 -15.81 1.17 7.53
CA LYS A 135 -16.48 1.54 8.81
C LYS A 135 -17.79 0.78 9.02
N LEU A 136 -18.60 0.61 7.97
CA LEU A 136 -19.85 -0.16 8.06
C LEU A 136 -19.57 -1.64 8.35
N GLN A 137 -18.55 -2.23 7.70
CA GLN A 137 -18.13 -3.60 7.98
C GLN A 137 -17.71 -3.78 9.44
N GLN A 138 -16.99 -2.80 10.01
CA GLN A 138 -16.61 -2.82 11.43
C GLN A 138 -17.83 -2.82 12.35
N GLN A 139 -18.78 -1.90 12.12
CA GLN A 139 -20.00 -1.82 12.92
C GLN A 139 -20.82 -3.12 12.88
N ASN A 140 -20.94 -3.74 11.71
CA ASN A 140 -21.66 -5.01 11.56
C ASN A 140 -20.97 -6.17 12.29
N GLN A 141 -19.63 -6.20 12.31
CA GLN A 141 -18.88 -7.20 13.07
C GLN A 141 -19.06 -7.03 14.57
N ASP A 142 -19.10 -5.79 15.05
CA ASP A 142 -19.28 -5.50 16.48
C ASP A 142 -20.68 -5.92 16.95
N ILE A 143 -21.74 -5.55 16.21
CA ILE A 143 -23.12 -5.97 16.49
C ILE A 143 -23.23 -7.49 16.56
N THR A 144 -22.64 -8.19 15.58
CA THR A 144 -22.67 -9.65 15.51
C THR A 144 -22.03 -10.28 16.76
N LYS A 145 -20.88 -9.76 17.20
CA LYS A 145 -20.21 -10.25 18.43
C LYS A 145 -21.06 -10.05 19.69
N TYR A 146 -21.74 -8.90 19.82
CA TYR A 146 -22.61 -8.64 20.97
C TYR A 146 -23.78 -9.63 21.04
N LEU A 147 -24.42 -9.93 19.91
CA LEU A 147 -25.54 -10.87 19.86
C LEU A 147 -25.13 -12.27 20.31
N TYR A 148 -23.96 -12.76 19.91
CA TYR A 148 -23.46 -14.08 20.32
C TYR A 148 -23.05 -14.14 21.81
N GLN A 149 -22.53 -13.06 22.38
CA GLN A 149 -22.18 -13.02 23.81
C GLN A 149 -23.40 -13.01 24.73
N THR A 150 -24.52 -12.42 24.31
CA THR A 150 -25.76 -12.38 25.09
C THR A 150 -26.61 -13.66 24.99
N SER A 151 -26.24 -14.59 24.11
CA SER A 151 -27.03 -15.79 23.79
C SER A 151 -26.47 -17.09 24.41
N ASN A 152 -25.37 -17.03 25.16
CA ASN A 152 -24.82 -18.18 25.91
C ASN A 152 -24.92 -17.89 27.42
N PRO A 153 -25.97 -18.38 28.11
CA PRO A 153 -26.05 -18.39 29.57
C PRO A 153 -25.08 -19.40 30.21
#